data_AF-A0A7Y3CQQ0-F1
#
_entry.id   AF-A0A7Y3CQQ0-F1
#
_cell.length_a   1.000
_cell.length_b   1.000
_cell.length_c   1.000
_cell.angle_alpha   90.00
_cell.angle_beta   90.00
_cell.angle_gamma   90.00
#
_symmetry.space_group_name_H-M   'P 1'
#
loop_
_entity.id
_entity.type
_entity.pdbx_description
1 polymer ?
#
loop_
_entity_poly.entity_id
_entity_poly.type
_entity_poly.pdbx_seq_one_letter_code
_entity_poly.pdbx_strand_id
1 'polypeptide(L)'
;YWTMPQALRFLLGFGETFGNTVGVSAYVNFAIRYLLVFGLAFQYPVFLFAAGAAGLVRTEQLRSVRRYVAFGILVVSAGVTPGGDPFTLLVLAGPLYVMYELTILAIKYILKK
;
A
#
# COMPACT_ATOMS: atom_id res chain seq x y z
N TYR A 1 -20.41 10.78 -40.89
CA TYR A 1 -19.05 10.39 -41.36
C TYR A 1 -17.94 11.40 -41.06
N TRP A 2 -18.23 12.68 -40.76
CA TRP A 2 -17.18 13.70 -40.49
C TRP A 2 -16.51 13.58 -39.11
N THR A 3 -17.23 13.12 -38.09
CA THR A 3 -16.75 13.10 -36.70
C THR A 3 -15.70 12.04 -36.42
N MET A 4 -15.75 10.90 -37.12
CA MET A 4 -14.81 9.78 -36.95
C MET A 4 -13.34 10.15 -37.16
N PRO A 5 -12.93 10.81 -38.26
CA PRO A 5 -11.53 11.18 -38.45
C PRO A 5 -11.01 12.22 -37.44
N GLN A 6 -11.88 13.07 -36.87
CA GLN A 6 -11.46 13.99 -35.80
C GLN A 6 -11.30 13.30 -34.45
N ALA A 7 -12.20 12.37 -34.11
CA ALA A 7 -12.07 11.55 -32.92
C ALA A 7 -10.80 10.69 -32.96
N LEU A 8 -10.49 10.08 -34.11
CA LEU A 8 -9.25 9.33 -34.32
C LEU A 8 -8.00 10.22 -34.22
N ARG A 9 -8.00 11.43 -34.79
CA ARG A 9 -6.85 12.36 -34.66
C ARG A 9 -6.64 12.85 -33.23
N PHE A 10 -7.72 13.09 -32.48
CA PHE A 10 -7.65 13.42 -31.05
C PHE A 10 -7.07 12.25 -30.27
N LEU A 11 -7.59 11.03 -30.47
CA LEU A 11 -7.19 9.83 -29.75
C LEU A 11 -5.76 9.37 -30.09
N LEU A 12 -5.36 9.48 -31.36
CA LEU A 12 -3.98 9.22 -31.80
C LEU A 12 -3.02 10.34 -31.39
N GLY A 13 -3.49 11.60 -31.31
CA GLY A 13 -2.72 12.73 -30.78
C GLY A 13 -2.35 12.55 -29.30
N PHE A 14 -3.23 11.91 -28.50
CA PHE A 14 -2.83 11.44 -27.16
C PHE A 14 -1.75 10.36 -27.25
N GLY A 15 -1.89 9.39 -28.15
CA GLY A 15 -0.92 8.30 -28.33
C GLY A 15 0.51 8.77 -28.61
N GLU A 16 0.70 9.83 -29.39
CA GLU A 16 2.02 10.40 -29.66
C GLU A 16 2.54 11.34 -28.56
N THR A 17 1.64 12.04 -27.85
CA THR A 17 2.03 12.87 -26.68
C THR A 17 2.49 11.99 -25.50
N PHE A 18 1.94 10.78 -25.40
CA PHE A 18 2.39 9.72 -24.47
C PHE A 18 3.41 8.80 -25.13
N GLY A 19 4.30 9.33 -25.98
CA GLY A 19 5.38 8.55 -26.57
C GLY A 19 6.22 7.89 -25.48
N ASN A 20 5.99 6.61 -25.18
CA ASN A 20 6.88 5.71 -24.43
C ASN A 20 7.67 6.32 -23.25
N THR A 21 7.12 7.25 -22.47
CA THR A 21 7.85 7.94 -21.38
C THR A 21 7.27 7.60 -20.02
N VAL A 22 7.46 6.36 -19.57
CA VAL A 22 6.89 5.75 -18.33
C VAL A 22 5.51 5.14 -18.60
N GLY A 23 5.55 3.94 -19.20
CA GLY A 23 4.40 3.28 -19.79
C GLY A 23 3.28 2.92 -18.82
N VAL A 24 2.04 3.02 -19.30
CA VAL A 24 0.82 2.51 -18.64
C VAL A 24 1.01 1.10 -18.07
N SER A 25 1.79 0.25 -18.76
CA SER A 25 2.16 -1.09 -18.27
C SER A 25 2.90 -1.08 -16.92
N ALA A 26 3.84 -0.15 -16.71
CA ALA A 26 4.56 -0.01 -15.45
C ALA A 26 3.62 0.44 -14.32
N TYR A 27 2.70 1.37 -14.62
CA TYR A 27 1.69 1.82 -13.66
C TYR A 27 0.72 0.69 -13.27
N VAL A 28 0.19 -0.04 -14.25
CA VAL A 28 -0.74 -1.17 -14.00
C VAL A 28 -0.04 -2.28 -13.21
N ASN A 29 1.20 -2.62 -13.56
CA ASN A 29 1.99 -3.62 -12.81
C ASN A 29 2.27 -3.15 -11.37
N PHE A 30 2.62 -1.87 -11.18
CA PHE A 30 2.75 -1.28 -9.86
C PHE A 30 1.44 -1.39 -9.06
N ALA A 31 0.30 -1.00 -9.64
CA ALA A 31 -0.99 -1.06 -8.99
C ALA A 31 -1.37 -2.49 -8.59
N ILE A 32 -1.16 -3.48 -9.45
CA ILE A 32 -1.41 -4.90 -9.14
C ILE A 32 -0.53 -5.36 -7.98
N ARG A 33 0.78 -5.08 -8.03
CA ARG A 33 1.71 -5.44 -6.94
C ARG A 33 1.33 -4.78 -5.63
N TYR A 34 0.96 -3.50 -5.68
CA TYR A 34 0.49 -2.77 -4.51
C TYR A 34 -0.77 -3.42 -3.91
N LEU A 35 -1.78 -3.72 -4.72
CA LEU A 35 -3.00 -4.37 -4.26
C LEU A 35 -2.71 -5.74 -3.62
N LEU A 36 -1.80 -6.53 -4.18
CA LEU A 36 -1.40 -7.81 -3.61
C LEU A 36 -0.74 -7.65 -2.23
N VAL A 37 0.24 -6.76 -2.11
CA VAL A 37 0.94 -6.51 -0.84
C VAL A 37 0.00 -5.92 0.20
N PHE A 38 -0.88 -5.01 -0.21
CA PHE A 38 -1.88 -4.42 0.64
C PHE A 38 -2.90 -5.46 1.14
N GLY A 39 -3.40 -6.32 0.25
CA GLY A 39 -4.31 -7.41 0.61
C GLY A 39 -3.69 -8.41 1.59
N LEU A 40 -2.43 -8.78 1.38
CA LEU A 40 -1.70 -9.63 2.32
C LEU A 40 -1.48 -8.93 3.67
N ALA A 41 -1.14 -7.65 3.65
CA ALA A 41 -0.97 -6.87 4.88
C ALA A 41 -2.29 -6.71 5.64
N PHE A 42 -3.44 -6.69 4.97
CA PHE A 42 -4.76 -6.68 5.61
C PHE A 42 -5.04 -7.90 6.49
N GLN A 43 -4.36 -9.02 6.21
CA GLN A 43 -4.47 -10.23 7.01
C GLN A 43 -3.68 -10.12 8.33
N TYR A 44 -2.63 -9.30 8.36
CA TYR A 44 -1.74 -9.14 9.50
C TYR A 44 -2.44 -8.58 10.77
N PRO A 45 -3.30 -7.54 10.68
CA PRO A 45 -4.17 -7.08 11.76
C PRO A 45 -5.01 -8.19 12.39
N VAL A 46 -5.62 -9.05 11.55
CA VAL A 46 -6.49 -10.13 12.02
C VAL A 46 -5.69 -11.13 12.84
N PHE A 47 -4.51 -11.52 12.35
CA PHE A 47 -3.60 -12.41 13.09
C PHE A 47 -3.09 -11.81 14.38
N LEU A 48 -2.65 -10.54 14.36
CA LEU A 48 -2.19 -9.83 15.56
C LEU A 48 -3.29 -9.70 16.61
N PHE A 49 -4.50 -9.37 16.19
CA PHE A 49 -5.66 -9.29 17.07
C PHE A 49 -5.98 -10.65 17.68
N ALA A 50 -5.98 -11.72 16.89
CA ALA A 50 -6.17 -13.08 17.37
C ALA A 50 -5.06 -13.51 18.36
N ALA A 51 -3.81 -13.16 18.09
CA ALA A 51 -2.69 -13.43 18.98
C ALA A 51 -2.79 -12.65 20.30
N GLY A 52 -3.26 -11.40 20.24
CA GLY A 52 -3.64 -10.63 21.44
C GLY A 52 -4.75 -11.33 22.22
N ALA A 53 -5.77 -11.85 21.52
CA ALA A 53 -6.92 -12.54 22.14
C ALA A 53 -6.53 -13.83 22.83
N ALA A 54 -5.59 -14.57 22.24
CA ALA A 54 -4.96 -15.75 22.83
C ALA A 54 -4.02 -15.41 24.02
N GLY A 55 -3.74 -14.13 24.28
CA GLY A 55 -2.83 -13.68 25.34
C GLY A 55 -1.35 -13.81 25.01
N LEU A 56 -1.00 -14.07 23.74
CA LEU A 56 0.37 -14.23 23.27
C LEU A 56 1.10 -12.88 23.13
N VAL A 57 0.34 -11.79 22.94
CA VAL A 57 0.90 -10.46 22.67
C VAL A 57 0.14 -9.41 23.48
N ARG A 58 0.88 -8.48 24.09
CA ARG A 58 0.31 -7.33 24.83
C ARG A 58 0.47 -6.03 24.06
N THR A 59 -0.37 -5.05 24.35
CA THR A 59 -0.31 -3.73 23.73
C THR A 59 1.04 -3.04 23.99
N GLU A 60 1.64 -3.20 25.18
CA GLU A 60 2.94 -2.60 25.48
C GLU A 60 4.08 -3.17 24.62
N GLN A 61 4.08 -4.48 24.37
CA GLN A 61 5.08 -5.11 23.50
C GLN A 61 4.96 -4.59 22.07
N LEU A 62 3.75 -4.50 21.53
CA LEU A 62 3.51 -3.94 20.20
C LEU A 62 3.95 -2.47 20.13
N ARG A 63 3.68 -1.69 21.17
CA ARG A 63 4.15 -0.30 21.25
C ARG A 63 5.67 -0.18 21.26
N SER A 64 6.38 -1.07 21.95
CA SER A 64 7.84 -1.05 22.01
C SER A 64 8.51 -1.29 20.65
N VAL A 65 7.86 -2.06 19.76
CA VAL A 65 8.42 -2.42 18.45
C VAL A 65 7.93 -1.52 17.30
N ARG A 66 7.19 -0.45 17.57
CA ARG A 66 6.66 0.49 16.56
C ARG A 66 7.72 0.95 15.55
N ARG A 67 8.92 1.27 16.02
CA ARG A 67 10.03 1.71 15.16
C ARG A 67 10.48 0.63 14.18
N TYR A 68 10.48 -0.64 14.61
CA TYR A 68 10.88 -1.77 13.76
C TYR A 68 9.79 -2.10 12.74
N VAL A 69 8.52 -2.01 13.13
CA VAL A 69 7.39 -2.21 12.22
C VAL A 69 7.32 -1.08 11.18
N ALA A 70 7.46 0.18 11.59
CA ALA A 70 7.54 1.31 10.67
C ALA A 70 8.68 1.13 9.65
N PHE A 71 9.87 0.73 10.13
CA PHE A 71 10.99 0.44 9.24
C PHE A 71 10.72 -0.73 8.30
N GLY A 72 10.15 -1.83 8.79
CA GLY A 72 9.77 -2.99 7.97
C GLY A 72 8.75 -2.63 6.88
N ILE A 73 7.76 -1.80 7.22
CA ILE A 73 6.79 -1.27 6.25
C ILE A 73 7.50 -0.44 5.18
N LEU A 74 8.41 0.46 5.57
CA LEU A 74 9.18 1.26 4.61
C LEU A 74 10.02 0.38 3.68
N VAL A 75 10.65 -0.67 4.20
CA VAL A 75 11.46 -1.62 3.40
C VAL A 75 10.59 -2.39 2.41
N VAL A 76 9.44 -2.92 2.86
CA VAL A 76 8.49 -3.61 1.98
C VAL A 76 7.98 -2.63 0.91
N SER A 77 7.63 -1.41 1.30
CA SER A 77 7.16 -0.38 0.37
C SER A 77 8.21 0.01 -0.66
N ALA A 78 9.47 0.16 -0.25
CA ALA A 78 10.58 0.43 -1.15
C ALA A 78 10.78 -0.69 -2.18
N GLY A 79 10.55 -1.95 -1.80
CA GLY A 79 10.63 -3.09 -2.73
C GLY A 79 9.49 -3.14 -3.77
N VAL A 80 8.34 -2.55 -3.46
CA VAL A 80 7.18 -2.49 -4.37
C VAL A 80 7.24 -1.29 -5.30
N THR A 81 7.73 -0.15 -4.80
CA THR A 81 7.79 1.11 -5.55
C THR A 81 8.97 1.10 -6.54
N PRO A 82 8.72 1.14 -7.86
CA PRO A 82 9.79 1.05 -8.86
C PRO A 82 10.70 2.29 -8.91
N GLY A 83 10.21 3.47 -8.48
CA GLY A 83 10.92 4.74 -8.58
C GLY A 83 11.70 5.18 -7.34
N GLY A 84 11.49 4.53 -6.18
CA GLY A 84 12.12 4.92 -4.91
C GLY A 84 11.81 6.35 -4.45
N ASP A 85 10.81 7.01 -5.03
CA ASP A 85 10.46 8.38 -4.69
C ASP A 85 9.77 8.45 -3.32
N PRO A 86 10.13 9.43 -2.46
CA PRO A 86 9.59 9.51 -1.10
C PRO A 86 8.07 9.63 -1.05
N PHE A 87 7.46 10.25 -2.07
CA PHE A 87 6.02 10.46 -2.11
C PHE A 87 5.25 9.16 -2.34
N THR A 88 5.53 8.43 -3.42
CA THR A 88 4.88 7.14 -3.70
C THR A 88 5.16 6.12 -2.59
N LEU A 89 6.37 6.15 -2.02
CA LEU A 89 6.72 5.30 -0.89
C LEU A 89 5.86 5.58 0.34
N LEU A 90 5.64 6.85 0.69
CA LEU A 90 4.78 7.23 1.82
C LEU A 90 3.30 6.94 1.55
N VAL A 91 2.83 7.12 0.31
CA VAL A 91 1.46 6.75 -0.11
C VAL A 91 1.21 5.25 0.10
N LEU A 92 2.23 4.42 -0.10
CA LEU A 92 2.15 2.96 0.08
C LEU A 92 2.33 2.55 1.56
N ALA A 93 3.32 3.14 2.25
CA ALA A 93 3.62 2.85 3.65
C ALA A 93 2.54 3.37 4.62
N GLY A 94 1.92 4.50 4.31
CA GLY A 94 0.94 5.17 5.16
C GLY A 94 -0.23 4.26 5.54
N PRO A 95 -0.98 3.70 4.57
CA PRO A 95 -2.09 2.79 4.85
C PRO A 95 -1.69 1.57 5.69
N LEU A 96 -0.52 0.99 5.41
CA LEU A 96 0.01 -0.16 6.15
C LEU A 96 0.32 0.20 7.61
N TYR A 97 0.91 1.37 7.84
CA TYR A 97 1.21 1.84 9.20
C TYR A 97 -0.08 2.18 9.96
N VAL A 98 -1.07 2.77 9.29
CA VAL A 98 -2.39 3.03 9.86
C VAL A 98 -3.06 1.73 10.30
N MET A 99 -3.03 0.67 9.47
CA MET A 99 -3.58 -0.63 9.87
C MET A 99 -2.92 -1.19 11.12
N TYR A 100 -1.59 -1.07 11.22
CA TYR A 100 -0.86 -1.52 12.40
C TYR A 100 -1.31 -0.78 13.66
N GLU A 101 -1.45 0.55 13.62
CA GLU A 101 -1.94 1.31 14.76
C GLU A 101 -3.41 1.03 15.08
N LEU A 102 -4.26 0.85 14.08
CA LEU A 102 -5.65 0.42 14.28
C LEU A 102 -5.72 -0.92 15.02
N THR A 103 -4.80 -1.84 14.72
CA THR A 103 -4.72 -3.14 15.40
C THR A 103 -4.34 -2.98 16.87
N ILE A 104 -3.34 -2.14 17.17
CA ILE A 104 -2.94 -1.83 18.55
C ILE A 104 -4.10 -1.20 19.32
N LEU A 105 -4.81 -0.25 18.70
CA LEU A 105 -6.00 0.38 19.28
C LEU A 105 -7.10 -0.66 19.54
N ALA A 106 -7.37 -1.55 18.58
CA ALA A 106 -8.38 -2.60 18.73
C ALA A 106 -8.03 -3.55 19.88
N ILE A 107 -6.78 -4.01 20.00
CA ILE A 107 -6.33 -4.85 21.12
C ILE A 107 -6.53 -4.09 22.45
N LYS A 108 -6.08 -2.84 22.52
CA LYS A 108 -6.21 -2.02 23.73
C LYS A 108 -7.66 -1.83 24.18
N TYR A 109 -8.57 -1.50 23.26
CA TYR A 109 -9.95 -1.18 23.61
C TYR A 109 -10.82 -2.43 23.81
N ILE A 110 -10.64 -3.47 23.00
CA ILE A 110 -11.48 -4.67 23.04
C ILE A 110 -10.98 -5.62 24.11
N LEU A 111 -9.66 -5.85 24.21
CA LEU A 111 -9.12 -6.80 25.18
C LEU A 111 -8.74 -6.13 26.52
N LYS A 112 -8.70 -4.79 26.59
CA LYS A 112 -8.17 -4.05 27.76
C LYS A 112 -6.79 -4.56 28.22
N LYS A 113 -5.98 -5.01 27.26
CA LYS A 113 -4.60 -5.53 27.39
C LYS A 113 -3.71 -4.84 26.37
#